data_AF-A0AAD6PZ64-F1
#
_entry.id   AF-A0AAD6PZ64-F1
#
_cell.length_a   1.000
_cell.length_b   1.000
_cell.length_c   1.000
_cell.angle_alpha   90.00
_cell.angle_beta   90.00
_cell.angle_gamma   90.00
#
_symmetry.space_group_name_H-M   'P 1'
#
loop_
_entity.id
_entity.type
_entity.pdbx_description
1 polymer ?
#
loop_
_entity_poly.entity_id
_entity_poly.type
_entity_poly.pdbx_seq_one_letter_code
_entity_poly.pdbx_strand_id
1 'polypeptide(L)'
;MVAIIREMEDSNTCWNITIASIILLSYLKMKDFTRLMFFLSKFPERCVEPDMVTFGILFDAEDMGSDGKECLQMWRKMGLLYKRVEMNTDPLALSASGKGGFPRSCEEACSSLETNARENKRRTYVDFINLV
;
A
#
# COMPACT_ATOMS: atom_id res chain seq x y z
N MET A 1 -6.98 16.85 -3.90
CA MET A 1 -6.84 15.80 -2.85
C MET A 1 -7.68 16.11 -1.62
N VAL A 2 -7.43 17.21 -0.89
CA VAL A 2 -8.15 17.52 0.37
C VAL A 2 -9.68 17.63 0.21
N ALA A 3 -10.18 18.21 -0.88
CA ALA A 3 -11.63 18.33 -1.11
C ALA A 3 -12.33 16.97 -1.28
N ILE A 4 -11.74 16.06 -2.08
CA ILE A 4 -12.28 14.71 -2.32
C ILE A 4 -12.28 13.90 -1.01
N ILE A 5 -11.19 13.99 -0.23
CA ILE A 5 -11.09 13.31 1.06
C ILE A 5 -12.21 13.76 2.01
N ARG A 6 -12.43 15.07 2.12
CA ARG A 6 -13.50 15.63 2.97
C ARG A 6 -14.87 15.18 2.52
N GLU A 7 -15.16 15.22 1.22
CA GLU A 7 -16.44 14.77 0.68
C GLU A 7 -16.71 13.27 0.97
N MET A 8 -15.68 12.43 0.89
CA MET A 8 -15.78 11.01 1.24
C MET A 8 -15.99 10.80 2.76
N GLU A 9 -15.34 11.61 3.59
CA GLU A 9 -15.52 11.58 5.05
C GLU A 9 -16.93 12.07 5.45
N ASP A 10 -17.40 13.17 4.87
CA ASP A 10 -18.72 13.76 5.13
C ASP A 10 -19.87 12.83 4.70
N SER A 11 -19.64 12.03 3.64
CA SER A 11 -20.61 11.02 3.17
C SER A 11 -20.52 9.68 3.90
N ASN A 12 -19.57 9.50 4.82
CA ASN A 12 -19.29 8.25 5.53
C ASN A 12 -19.15 7.04 4.58
N THR A 13 -18.55 7.27 3.40
CA THR A 13 -18.39 6.24 2.37
C THR A 13 -17.09 5.47 2.59
N CYS A 14 -17.15 4.13 2.49
CA CYS A 14 -15.94 3.30 2.50
C CYS A 14 -15.02 3.72 1.35
N TRP A 15 -13.73 3.84 1.65
CA TRP A 15 -12.77 4.18 0.61
C TRP A 15 -12.57 2.98 -0.32
N ASN A 16 -12.49 3.25 -1.62
CA ASN A 16 -12.04 2.24 -2.58
C ASN A 16 -10.50 2.16 -2.53
N ILE A 17 -9.94 0.95 -2.57
CA ILE A 17 -8.48 0.74 -2.49
C ILE A 17 -7.72 1.50 -3.58
N THR A 18 -8.24 1.61 -4.81
CA THR A 18 -7.64 2.38 -5.89
C THR A 18 -7.60 3.87 -5.56
N ILE A 19 -8.68 4.42 -5.03
CA ILE A 19 -8.73 5.84 -4.61
C ILE A 19 -7.75 6.08 -3.46
N ALA A 20 -7.70 5.17 -2.49
CA ALA A 20 -6.76 5.23 -1.37
C ALA A 20 -5.32 5.22 -1.87
N SER A 21 -4.96 4.30 -2.77
CA SER A 21 -3.63 4.21 -3.39
C SER A 21 -3.26 5.49 -4.16
N ILE A 22 -4.17 6.08 -4.92
CA ILE A 22 -3.94 7.37 -5.60
C ILE A 22 -3.63 8.48 -4.59
N ILE A 23 -4.41 8.55 -3.50
CA ILE A 23 -4.21 9.53 -2.43
C ILE A 23 -2.84 9.35 -1.77
N LEU A 24 -2.49 8.14 -1.39
CA LEU A 24 -1.22 7.82 -0.75
C LEU A 24 -0.02 8.12 -1.69
N LEU A 25 -0.09 7.70 -2.96
CA LEU A 25 0.95 8.00 -3.96
C LEU A 25 1.15 9.51 -4.14
N SER A 26 0.07 10.29 -4.08
CA SER A 26 0.16 11.75 -4.16
C SER A 26 0.93 12.32 -2.97
N TYR A 27 0.65 11.87 -1.74
CA TYR A 27 1.37 12.33 -0.54
C TYR A 27 2.82 11.89 -0.53
N LEU A 28 3.11 10.65 -0.96
CA LEU A 28 4.47 10.15 -1.12
C LEU A 28 5.30 11.05 -2.06
N LYS A 29 4.76 11.39 -3.24
CA LYS A 29 5.42 12.27 -4.21
C LYS A 29 5.64 13.69 -3.71
N MET A 30 4.68 14.21 -2.95
CA MET A 30 4.80 15.51 -2.30
C MET A 30 5.74 15.50 -1.09
N LYS A 31 6.25 14.32 -0.69
CA LYS A 31 7.02 14.09 0.55
C LYS A 31 6.29 14.56 1.80
N ASP A 32 4.96 14.52 1.78
CA ASP A 32 4.10 14.85 2.92
C ASP A 32 3.89 13.58 3.75
N PHE A 33 4.95 13.12 4.41
CA PHE A 33 4.96 11.88 5.17
C PHE A 33 4.01 11.92 6.37
N THR A 34 3.81 13.11 6.96
CA THR A 34 2.87 13.30 8.06
C THR A 34 1.45 12.91 7.63
N ARG A 35 0.97 13.42 6.50
CA ARG A 35 -0.35 13.04 5.99
C ARG A 35 -0.37 11.60 5.49
N LEU A 36 0.70 11.15 4.83
CA LEU A 36 0.80 9.77 4.37
C LEU A 36 0.59 8.77 5.52
N MET A 37 1.33 8.92 6.61
CA MET A 37 1.24 8.04 7.79
C MET A 37 -0.10 8.18 8.50
N PHE A 38 -0.65 9.40 8.59
CA PHE A 38 -2.00 9.61 9.10
C PHE A 38 -3.03 8.80 8.31
N PHE A 39 -3.00 8.83 6.97
CA PHE A 39 -3.95 8.06 6.17
C PHE A 39 -3.74 6.55 6.29
N LEU A 40 -2.49 6.05 6.21
CA LEU A 40 -2.17 4.64 6.38
C LEU A 40 -2.64 4.08 7.73
N SER A 41 -2.49 4.85 8.80
CA SER A 41 -2.94 4.43 10.13
C SER A 41 -4.47 4.30 10.26
N LYS A 42 -5.21 4.95 9.37
CA LYS A 42 -6.67 5.04 9.40
C LYS A 42 -7.36 4.12 8.40
N PHE A 43 -6.62 3.31 7.66
CA PHE A 43 -7.18 2.26 6.78
C PHE A 43 -8.23 1.37 7.47
N PRO A 44 -7.97 0.89 8.72
CA PRO A 44 -8.95 0.10 9.47
C PRO A 44 -10.28 0.83 9.68
N GLU A 45 -10.22 2.12 10.05
CA GLU A 45 -11.40 2.95 10.31
C GLU A 45 -12.18 3.28 9.04
N ARG A 46 -11.51 3.22 7.87
CA ARG A 46 -12.11 3.51 6.56
C ARG A 46 -12.56 2.27 5.80
N CYS A 47 -12.58 1.11 6.47
CA CYS A 47 -12.94 -0.19 5.88
C CYS A 47 -12.13 -0.54 4.63
N VAL A 48 -10.86 -0.09 4.57
CA VAL A 48 -9.94 -0.41 3.47
C VAL A 48 -8.92 -1.40 3.95
N GLU A 49 -8.82 -2.51 3.23
CA GLU A 49 -7.75 -3.47 3.44
C GLU A 49 -6.50 -3.05 2.64
N PRO A 50 -5.33 -2.88 3.29
CA PRO A 50 -4.08 -2.63 2.59
C PRO A 50 -3.77 -3.76 1.61
N ASP A 51 -3.39 -3.39 0.39
CA ASP A 51 -2.94 -4.32 -0.64
C ASP A 51 -1.44 -4.17 -0.91
N MET A 52 -0.90 -4.92 -1.88
CA MET A 52 0.51 -4.87 -2.27
C MET A 52 1.01 -3.46 -2.59
N VAL A 53 0.18 -2.63 -3.23
CA VAL A 53 0.53 -1.25 -3.54
C VAL A 53 0.65 -0.43 -2.26
N THR A 54 -0.30 -0.60 -1.35
CA THR A 54 -0.34 0.14 -0.08
C THR A 54 0.87 -0.19 0.80
N PHE A 55 1.22 -1.48 0.92
CA PHE A 55 2.46 -1.90 1.59
C PHE A 55 3.68 -1.28 0.93
N GLY A 56 3.68 -1.20 -0.40
CA GLY A 56 4.78 -0.61 -1.13
C GLY A 56 5.02 0.86 -0.91
N ILE A 57 3.93 1.63 -0.84
CA ILE A 57 4.01 3.05 -0.54
C ILE A 57 4.60 3.29 0.85
N LEU A 58 4.27 2.42 1.82
CA LEU A 58 4.83 2.48 3.17
C LEU A 58 6.35 2.27 3.16
N PHE A 59 6.84 1.25 2.46
CA PHE A 59 8.29 0.99 2.33
C PHE A 59 9.01 2.06 1.51
N ASP A 60 8.44 2.52 0.39
CA ASP A 60 8.99 3.64 -0.38
C ASP A 60 9.15 4.89 0.49
N ALA A 61 8.21 5.14 1.40
CA ALA A 61 8.30 6.25 2.34
C ALA A 61 9.39 6.03 3.40
N GLU A 62 9.57 4.81 3.91
CA GLU A 62 10.65 4.46 4.84
C GLU A 62 12.02 4.66 4.19
N ASP A 63 12.20 4.22 2.94
CA ASP A 63 13.43 4.43 2.15
C ASP A 63 13.74 5.92 1.94
N MET A 64 12.71 6.77 1.89
CA MET A 64 12.84 8.22 1.82
C MET A 64 13.01 8.92 3.19
N GLY A 65 13.10 8.15 4.28
CA GLY A 65 13.39 8.63 5.64
C GLY A 65 12.18 8.87 6.54
N SER A 66 10.99 8.38 6.18
CA SER A 66 9.82 8.39 7.09
C SER A 66 9.87 7.23 8.08
N ASP A 67 9.18 7.35 9.23
CA ASP A 67 9.02 6.25 10.19
C ASP A 67 7.66 5.57 10.03
N GLY A 68 7.66 4.38 9.41
CA GLY A 68 6.48 3.57 9.17
C GLY A 68 6.19 2.52 10.26
N LYS A 69 7.01 2.45 11.32
CA LYS A 69 6.96 1.35 12.30
C LYS A 69 5.62 1.22 13.00
N GLU A 70 4.99 2.34 13.36
CA GLU A 70 3.69 2.31 14.05
C GLU A 70 2.59 1.73 13.15
N CYS A 71 2.57 2.12 11.86
CA CYS A 71 1.64 1.56 10.87
C CYS A 71 1.88 0.05 10.70
N LEU A 72 3.13 -0.37 10.51
CA LEU A 72 3.49 -1.79 10.36
C LEU A 72 3.10 -2.61 11.61
N GLN A 73 3.37 -2.10 12.81
CA GLN A 73 3.00 -2.79 14.05
C GLN A 73 1.49 -2.92 14.21
N MET A 74 0.73 -1.89 13.87
CA MET A 74 -0.73 -1.94 13.91
C MET A 74 -1.28 -2.97 12.92
N TRP A 75 -0.81 -2.94 11.67
CA TRP A 75 -1.23 -3.91 10.66
C TRP A 75 -0.84 -5.34 11.04
N ARG A 76 0.30 -5.52 11.73
CA ARG A 76 0.71 -6.82 12.28
C ARG A 76 -0.26 -7.32 13.34
N LYS A 77 -0.63 -6.45 14.29
CA LYS A 77 -1.62 -6.78 15.35
C LYS A 77 -2.98 -7.14 14.78
N MET A 78 -3.36 -6.54 13.66
CA MET A 78 -4.59 -6.85 12.92
C MET A 78 -4.49 -8.11 12.04
N GLY A 79 -3.34 -8.77 12.00
CA GLY A 79 -3.12 -9.97 11.20
C GLY A 79 -2.98 -9.72 9.69
N LEU A 80 -2.94 -8.45 9.24
CA LEU A 80 -2.89 -8.10 7.82
C LEU A 80 -1.61 -8.60 7.15
N LEU A 81 -0.49 -8.61 7.88
CA LEU A 81 0.79 -9.09 7.36
C LEU A 81 0.78 -10.59 7.01
N TYR A 82 -0.08 -11.39 7.66
CA TYR A 82 -0.19 -12.83 7.44
C TYR A 82 -1.22 -13.19 6.37
N LYS A 83 -1.91 -12.20 5.82
CA LYS A 83 -2.82 -12.42 4.69
C LYS A 83 -2.04 -12.67 3.41
N ARG A 84 -2.69 -13.38 2.49
CA ARG A 84 -2.16 -13.59 1.14
C ARG A 84 -1.95 -12.23 0.49
N VAL A 85 -0.85 -12.10 -0.25
CA VAL A 85 -0.60 -10.90 -1.05
C VAL A 85 -1.66 -10.79 -2.15
N GLU A 86 -2.36 -9.66 -2.15
CA GLU A 86 -3.30 -9.27 -3.20
C GLU A 86 -2.93 -7.90 -3.77
N MET A 87 -3.27 -7.69 -5.04
CA MET A 87 -3.09 -6.42 -5.76
C MET A 87 -4.45 -6.00 -6.31
N ASN A 88 -5.22 -5.30 -5.47
CA ASN A 88 -6.60 -4.93 -5.76
C ASN A 88 -6.71 -3.50 -6.31
N THR A 89 -5.66 -2.70 -6.16
CA THR A 89 -5.51 -1.40 -6.82
C THR A 89 -5.54 -1.56 -8.34
N ASP A 90 -6.33 -0.73 -9.02
CA ASP A 90 -6.45 -0.73 -10.48
C ASP A 90 -5.06 -0.49 -11.15
N PRO A 91 -4.60 -1.38 -12.04
CA PRO A 91 -3.32 -1.22 -12.74
C PRO A 91 -3.20 0.09 -13.52
N LEU A 92 -4.30 0.65 -14.04
CA LEU A 92 -4.29 1.94 -14.71
C LEU A 92 -3.91 3.07 -13.76
N ALA A 93 -4.39 3.04 -12.51
CA ALA A 93 -4.05 4.05 -11.52
C ALA A 93 -2.56 4.05 -11.19
N LEU A 94 -1.94 2.87 -11.13
CA LEU A 94 -0.49 2.72 -10.97
C LEU A 94 0.28 3.24 -12.18
N SER A 95 -0.17 2.88 -13.38
CA SER A 95 0.50 3.31 -14.62
C SER A 95 0.46 4.84 -14.78
N ALA A 96 -0.67 5.47 -14.46
CA ALA A 96 -0.86 6.92 -14.55
C ALA A 96 -0.12 7.66 -13.42
N SER A 97 -0.05 7.06 -12.23
CA SER A 97 0.65 7.65 -11.09
C SER A 97 2.16 7.46 -11.18
N GLY A 98 2.70 6.75 -12.17
CA GLY A 98 4.10 6.39 -12.24
C GLY A 98 4.46 5.34 -11.18
N LYS A 99 5.12 4.27 -11.61
CA LYS A 99 5.59 3.22 -10.70
C LYS A 99 6.67 3.81 -9.79
N GLY A 100 6.42 3.87 -8.49
CA GLY A 100 7.44 4.13 -7.46
C GLY A 100 8.53 3.05 -7.48
N GLY A 101 9.52 3.16 -6.59
CA GLY A 101 10.61 2.18 -6.50
C GLY A 101 10.09 0.78 -6.12
N PHE A 102 9.22 0.72 -5.11
CA PHE A 102 8.71 -0.54 -4.58
C PHE A 102 7.80 -1.31 -5.53
N PRO A 103 6.82 -0.72 -6.26
CA PRO A 103 6.06 -1.46 -7.26
C PRO A 103 6.95 -2.10 -8.33
N ARG A 104 8.07 -1.45 -8.69
CA ARG A 104 9.05 -2.03 -9.62
C ARG A 104 9.81 -3.19 -8.98
N SER A 105 10.31 -3.05 -7.75
CA SER A 105 10.96 -4.15 -7.03
C SER A 105 10.03 -5.34 -6.78
N CYS A 106 8.74 -5.08 -6.57
CA CYS A 106 7.71 -6.11 -6.45
C CYS A 106 7.40 -6.82 -7.77
N GLU A 107 7.33 -6.09 -8.88
CA GLU A 107 7.21 -6.68 -10.21
C GLU A 107 8.46 -7.51 -10.55
N GLU A 108 9.67 -7.01 -10.27
CA GLU A 108 10.93 -7.74 -10.47
C GLU A 108 11.02 -8.99 -9.58
N ALA A 109 10.60 -8.91 -8.32
CA ALA A 109 10.47 -10.05 -7.43
C ALA A 109 9.43 -11.05 -7.97
N CYS A 110 8.29 -10.59 -8.49
CA CYS A 110 7.29 -11.48 -9.09
C CYS A 110 7.74 -12.10 -10.43
N SER A 111 8.47 -11.36 -11.28
CA SER A 111 8.95 -11.77 -12.60
C SER A 111 10.17 -12.69 -12.53
N SER A 112 11.10 -12.47 -11.60
CA SER A 112 12.20 -13.42 -11.33
C SER A 112 11.72 -14.78 -10.81
N LEU A 113 10.45 -14.85 -10.39
CA LEU A 113 9.77 -16.02 -9.83
C LEU A 113 8.76 -16.68 -10.78
N GLU A 114 8.70 -16.29 -12.07
CA GLU A 114 7.83 -16.91 -13.08
C GLU A 114 8.10 -18.40 -13.35
N THR A 115 9.13 -18.99 -12.75
CA THR A 115 9.34 -20.44 -12.81
C THR A 115 8.27 -21.24 -12.04
N ASN A 116 7.50 -20.66 -11.09
CA ASN A 116 6.49 -21.42 -10.32
C ASN A 116 5.22 -20.63 -9.96
N ALA A 117 4.33 -20.41 -10.93
CA ALA A 117 3.01 -19.74 -10.75
C ALA A 117 2.09 -20.34 -9.66
N ARG A 118 2.34 -21.58 -9.19
CA ARG A 118 1.61 -22.20 -8.07
C ARG A 118 2.08 -21.73 -6.69
N GLU A 119 3.32 -21.26 -6.57
CA GLU A 119 3.95 -20.92 -5.29
C GLU A 119 3.77 -19.43 -4.96
N ASN A 120 3.75 -18.57 -5.97
CA ASN A 120 3.33 -17.16 -5.84
C ASN A 120 1.90 -17.03 -5.29
N LYS A 121 1.03 -18.02 -5.49
CA LYS A 121 -0.32 -18.04 -4.90
C LYS A 121 -0.32 -18.23 -3.38
N ARG A 122 0.76 -18.65 -2.70
CA ARG A 122 0.71 -18.94 -1.24
C ARG A 122 1.40 -17.92 -0.35
N ARG A 123 2.02 -16.88 -0.92
CA ARG A 123 2.85 -15.95 -0.15
C ARG A 123 2.02 -14.90 0.58
N THR A 124 2.50 -14.58 1.77
CA THR A 124 1.98 -13.55 2.67
C THR A 124 2.82 -12.28 2.58
N TYR A 125 2.31 -11.16 3.10
CA TYR A 125 3.11 -9.93 3.15
C TYR A 125 4.38 -10.10 4.00
N VAL A 126 4.36 -10.91 5.06
CA VAL A 126 5.58 -11.25 5.83
C VAL A 126 6.66 -11.85 4.93
N ASP A 127 6.29 -12.73 4.00
CA ASP A 127 7.27 -13.38 3.12
C ASP A 127 7.99 -12.38 2.22
N PHE A 128 7.29 -11.33 1.77
CA PHE A 128 7.89 -10.26 0.97
C PHE A 128 8.72 -9.29 1.81
N ILE A 129 8.25 -8.90 3.00
CA ILE A 129 8.97 -7.99 3.89
C ILE A 129 10.33 -8.56 4.30
N ASN A 130 10.43 -9.88 4.47
CA ASN A 130 11.70 -10.53 4.82
C ASN A 130 12.71 -10.65 3.65
N LEU A 131 12.29 -10.36 2.42
CA LEU A 131 13.13 -10.47 1.22
C LEU A 131 13.82 -9.15 0.84
N VAL A 132 13.40 -8.04 1.44
CA VAL A 132 13.87 -6.66 1.18
C VAL A 132 14.59 -6.17 2.42
#